data_AF-A0A355IJ01-F1
#
_entry.id   AF-A0A355IJ01-F1
#
_cell.length_a   1.000
_cell.length_b   1.000
_cell.length_c   1.000
_cell.angle_alpha   90.00
_cell.angle_beta   90.00
_cell.angle_gamma   90.00
#
_symmetry.space_group_name_H-M   'P 1'
#
loop_
_entity.id
_entity.type
_entity.pdbx_description
1 polymer ?
#
loop_
_entity_poly.entity_id
_entity_poly.type
_entity_poly.pdbx_seq_one_letter_code
_entity_poly.pdbx_strand_id
1 'polypeptide(L)'
;MEKQVLEWGIETNEKGHRANSYLYCAETDCPECGYKLPLSPSWIIGKGTKTIAVLKDNGKDGFDIEIQSGVSDEALKRADEMATVRDGNTWCPQCKKSVPITVLRKDRKGDNGEMLSGLRPWGKTEFLPRPDDVFRERLYCVRYEYEEQYLASNGEWKSKTIRYYQTPTPQDMVREKKVEQLLAGRFVDWQNKGFIPNTEIETGLETARLTRERGWRYWHQLFNPRQLLVHGLFINKALSLNPSRQEVILILLGINKLSNWNTKLSRWNSDAA
;
A
#
# COMPACT_ATOMS: atom_id res chain seq x y z
N MET A 1 13.91 -12.34 12.17
CA MET A 1 13.33 -11.26 11.34
C MET A 1 13.26 -9.96 12.13
N GLU A 2 12.58 -9.94 13.28
CA GLU A 2 12.37 -8.73 14.11
C GLU A 2 13.63 -7.92 14.39
N LYS A 3 14.69 -8.58 14.87
CA LYS A 3 15.99 -7.93 15.13
C LYS A 3 16.49 -7.10 13.93
N GLN A 4 16.37 -7.62 12.71
CA GLN A 4 16.84 -6.94 11.50
C GLN A 4 15.98 -5.72 11.17
N VAL A 5 14.66 -5.81 11.35
CA VAL A 5 13.73 -4.70 11.09
C VAL A 5 13.95 -3.58 12.10
N LEU A 6 14.21 -3.92 13.37
CA LEU A 6 14.62 -2.97 14.41
C LEU A 6 15.96 -2.31 14.08
N GLU A 7 16.98 -3.07 13.67
CA GLU A 7 18.28 -2.53 13.22
C GLU A 7 18.12 -1.57 12.03
N TRP A 8 17.21 -1.88 11.10
CA TRP A 8 16.91 -0.96 10.00
C TRP A 8 16.12 0.27 10.46
N GLY A 9 15.46 0.25 11.62
CA GLY A 9 14.72 1.40 12.14
C GLY A 9 13.62 1.90 11.20
N ILE A 10 13.02 0.99 10.42
CA ILE A 10 12.02 1.33 9.39
C ILE A 10 10.57 1.28 9.90
N GLU A 11 10.36 0.83 11.14
CA GLU A 11 9.02 0.63 11.73
C GLU A 11 8.84 1.28 13.10
N THR A 12 9.87 1.93 13.65
CA THR A 12 9.77 2.62 14.94
C THR A 12 9.92 4.12 14.71
N ASN A 13 8.98 4.93 15.22
CA ASN A 13 9.05 6.38 15.10
C ASN A 13 9.93 7.01 16.18
N GLU A 14 10.00 8.35 16.17
CA GLU A 14 10.87 9.16 17.03
C GLU A 14 10.47 9.08 18.51
N LYS A 15 9.22 8.64 18.78
CA LYS A 15 8.67 8.43 20.13
C LYS A 15 8.87 7.00 20.63
N GLY A 16 9.46 6.12 19.83
CA GLY A 16 9.59 4.69 20.15
C GLY A 16 8.32 3.88 19.89
N HIS A 17 7.30 4.46 19.25
CA HIS A 17 6.06 3.74 18.92
C HIS A 17 6.26 2.89 17.67
N ARG A 18 5.66 1.70 17.64
CA ARG A 18 5.82 0.72 16.56
C ARG A 18 4.71 0.88 15.52
N ALA A 19 5.06 1.04 14.26
CA ALA A 19 4.11 0.98 13.17
C ALA A 19 3.68 -0.48 12.92
N ASN A 20 2.38 -0.75 12.92
CA ASN A 20 1.84 -2.08 12.63
C ASN A 20 1.04 -2.13 11.33
N SER A 21 0.73 -0.98 10.71
CA SER A 21 0.05 -0.92 9.41
C SER A 21 0.41 0.35 8.65
N TYR A 22 0.58 0.21 7.34
CA TYR A 22 0.86 1.30 6.40
C TYR A 22 -0.18 1.24 5.29
N LEU A 23 -0.93 2.32 5.11
CA LEU A 23 -2.02 2.38 4.16
C LEU A 23 -1.59 3.25 2.97
N TYR A 24 -1.61 2.63 1.80
CA TYR A 24 -1.23 3.25 0.54
C TYR A 24 -2.46 3.42 -0.35
N CYS A 25 -2.45 4.45 -1.18
CA CYS A 25 -3.43 4.65 -2.25
C CYS A 25 -2.71 4.82 -3.59
N ALA A 26 -3.42 4.57 -4.69
CA ALA A 26 -2.94 4.98 -5.99
C ALA A 26 -3.17 6.48 -6.17
N GLU A 27 -2.33 7.16 -6.92
CA GLU A 27 -2.49 8.58 -7.26
C GLU A 27 -2.31 8.74 -8.78
N THR A 28 -3.14 9.58 -9.39
CA THR A 28 -3.10 9.89 -10.83
C THR A 28 -3.18 11.39 -11.02
N ASP A 29 -2.81 11.89 -12.20
CA ASP A 29 -3.16 13.26 -12.59
C ASP A 29 -4.59 13.28 -13.15
N CYS A 30 -5.41 14.22 -12.70
CA CYS A 30 -6.75 14.41 -13.22
C CYS A 30 -6.65 14.96 -14.65
N PRO A 31 -7.23 14.30 -15.67
CA PRO A 31 -7.07 14.73 -17.06
C PRO A 31 -7.83 16.03 -17.37
N GLU A 32 -8.74 16.44 -16.50
CA GLU A 32 -9.58 17.63 -16.67
C GLU A 32 -8.94 18.91 -16.12
N CYS A 33 -8.20 18.82 -15.01
CA CYS A 33 -7.61 19.99 -14.34
C CYS A 33 -6.14 19.83 -13.96
N GLY A 34 -5.51 18.67 -14.23
CA GLY A 34 -4.11 18.41 -13.94
C GLY A 34 -3.78 18.13 -12.47
N TYR A 35 -4.75 18.19 -11.55
CA TYR A 35 -4.51 17.93 -10.13
C TYR A 35 -4.10 16.48 -9.87
N LYS A 36 -3.09 16.27 -9.03
CA LYS A 36 -2.76 14.99 -8.42
C LYS A 36 -3.90 14.55 -7.53
N LEU A 37 -4.58 13.50 -7.98
CA LEU A 37 -5.79 12.95 -7.40
C LEU A 37 -5.48 11.59 -6.74
N PRO A 38 -5.46 11.54 -5.40
CA PRO A 38 -5.46 10.27 -4.67
C PRO A 38 -6.72 9.47 -4.99
N LEU A 39 -6.57 8.17 -5.20
CA LEU A 39 -7.61 7.24 -5.61
C LEU A 39 -7.97 6.30 -4.47
N SER A 40 -9.19 6.43 -3.95
CA SER A 40 -9.74 5.52 -2.96
C SER A 40 -11.24 5.29 -3.16
N PRO A 41 -11.73 4.04 -3.01
CA PRO A 41 -13.16 3.73 -3.01
C PRO A 41 -13.87 4.14 -1.71
N SER A 42 -13.14 4.45 -0.65
CA SER A 42 -13.67 5.04 0.58
C SER A 42 -12.55 5.74 1.35
N TRP A 43 -12.88 6.83 2.04
CA TRP A 43 -11.94 7.52 2.94
C TRP A 43 -12.19 7.20 4.42
N ILE A 44 -13.02 6.19 4.71
CA ILE A 44 -13.15 5.64 6.06
C ILE A 44 -12.02 4.64 6.30
N ILE A 45 -11.19 4.91 7.30
CA ILE A 45 -10.07 4.03 7.69
C ILE A 45 -10.52 3.03 8.75
N GLY A 46 -11.29 3.45 9.75
CA GLY A 46 -11.77 2.56 10.80
C GLY A 46 -13.14 2.96 11.30
N LYS A 47 -14.13 2.06 11.19
CA LYS A 47 -15.49 2.36 11.65
C LYS A 47 -15.58 2.38 13.17
N GLY A 48 -14.95 1.42 13.85
CA GLY A 48 -14.95 1.34 15.31
C GLY A 48 -14.21 2.51 15.97
N THR A 49 -13.09 2.91 15.39
CA THR A 49 -12.30 4.07 15.87
C THR A 49 -12.81 5.42 15.35
N LYS A 50 -13.85 5.41 14.51
CA LYS A 50 -14.35 6.57 13.75
C LYS A 50 -13.20 7.37 13.14
N THR A 51 -12.33 6.67 12.39
CA THR A 51 -11.15 7.23 11.75
C THR A 51 -11.39 7.43 10.26
N ILE A 52 -11.12 8.64 9.76
CA ILE A 52 -11.26 9.03 8.35
C ILE A 52 -9.98 9.69 7.81
N ALA A 53 -9.82 9.64 6.50
CA ALA A 53 -8.92 10.49 5.74
C ALA A 53 -9.71 11.66 5.13
N VAL A 54 -9.16 12.87 5.18
CA VAL A 54 -9.76 14.09 4.65
C VAL A 54 -8.83 14.66 3.59
N LEU A 55 -9.34 14.83 2.36
CA LEU A 55 -8.62 15.49 1.30
C LEU A 55 -8.72 17.01 1.47
N LYS A 56 -7.57 17.69 1.51
CA LYS A 56 -7.48 19.16 1.52
C LYS A 56 -6.71 19.64 0.30
N ASP A 57 -7.22 20.65 -0.40
CA ASP A 57 -6.45 21.30 -1.47
C ASP A 57 -5.13 21.83 -0.90
N ASN A 58 -4.01 21.43 -1.51
CA ASN A 58 -2.68 21.85 -1.08
C ASN A 58 -2.27 23.23 -1.62
N GLY A 59 -3.15 23.88 -2.40
CA GLY A 59 -2.93 25.20 -2.99
C GLY A 59 -1.92 25.21 -4.14
N LYS A 60 -1.51 24.04 -4.62
CA LYS A 60 -0.53 23.87 -5.70
C LYS A 60 -1.17 23.08 -6.84
N ASP A 61 -1.19 21.77 -6.72
CA ASP A 61 -1.51 20.87 -7.83
C ASP A 61 -2.04 19.53 -7.36
N GLY A 62 -2.67 19.46 -6.17
CA GLY A 62 -3.21 18.22 -5.64
C GLY A 62 -3.82 18.36 -4.26
N PHE A 63 -3.89 17.23 -3.56
CA PHE A 63 -4.47 17.16 -2.23
C PHE A 63 -3.48 16.68 -1.18
N ASP A 64 -3.50 17.32 -0.01
CA ASP A 64 -2.99 16.73 1.22
C ASP A 64 -4.05 15.83 1.83
N ILE A 65 -3.61 14.76 2.51
CA ILE A 65 -4.49 13.77 3.13
C ILE A 65 -4.28 13.85 4.64
N GLU A 66 -5.29 14.31 5.37
CA GLU A 66 -5.24 14.40 6.82
C GLU A 66 -6.03 13.28 7.48
N ILE A 67 -5.45 12.66 8.51
CA ILE A 67 -6.09 11.59 9.27
C ILE A 67 -6.71 12.14 10.55
N GLN A 68 -7.99 11.84 10.75
CA GLN A 68 -8.76 12.27 11.93
C GLN A 68 -9.47 11.05 12.55
N SER A 69 -9.32 10.86 13.85
CA SER A 69 -9.95 9.79 14.63
C SER A 69 -10.99 10.34 15.60
N GLY A 70 -11.97 9.53 16.00
CA GLY A 70 -13.03 9.95 16.91
C GLY A 70 -14.00 10.98 16.32
N VAL A 71 -14.18 10.98 14.99
CA VAL A 71 -15.06 11.94 14.32
C VAL A 71 -16.55 11.62 14.51
N SER A 72 -17.45 12.55 14.16
CA SER A 72 -18.89 12.32 14.23
C SER A 72 -19.41 11.40 13.11
N ASP A 73 -20.65 10.90 13.25
CA ASP A 73 -21.25 10.04 12.22
C ASP A 73 -21.54 10.81 10.92
N GLU A 74 -21.78 12.12 11.01
CA GLU A 74 -21.91 13.01 9.85
C GLU A 74 -20.57 13.18 9.14
N ALA A 75 -19.46 13.22 9.87
CA ALA A 75 -18.13 13.26 9.28
C ALA A 75 -17.78 11.93 8.58
N LEU A 76 -18.18 10.79 9.15
CA LEU A 76 -18.04 9.48 8.49
C LEU A 76 -18.81 9.41 7.17
N LYS A 77 -20.07 9.82 7.16
CA LYS A 77 -20.90 9.86 5.94
C LYS A 77 -20.27 10.75 4.86
N ARG A 78 -19.83 11.96 5.24
CA ARG A 78 -19.14 12.87 4.31
C ARG A 78 -17.85 12.28 3.76
N ALA A 79 -17.07 11.56 4.56
CA ALA A 79 -15.84 10.92 4.08
C ALA A 79 -16.13 9.86 3.00
N ASP A 80 -17.21 9.09 3.17
CA ASP A 80 -17.65 8.09 2.19
C ASP A 80 -18.12 8.76 0.88
N GLU A 81 -18.90 9.85 1.00
CA GLU A 81 -19.32 10.71 -0.11
C GLU A 81 -18.17 11.45 -0.81
N MET A 82 -16.94 11.36 -0.29
CA MET A 82 -15.73 11.95 -0.88
C MET A 82 -14.81 10.91 -1.54
N ALA A 83 -15.20 9.63 -1.61
CA ALA A 83 -14.47 8.60 -2.34
C ALA A 83 -14.17 9.03 -3.78
N THR A 84 -12.91 8.94 -4.20
CA THR A 84 -12.49 9.41 -5.53
C THR A 84 -12.55 8.34 -6.61
N VAL A 85 -12.91 7.10 -6.24
CA VAL A 85 -13.16 5.98 -7.16
C VAL A 85 -14.56 5.42 -6.93
N ARG A 86 -15.43 5.46 -7.94
CA ARG A 86 -16.81 4.94 -7.88
C ARG A 86 -17.24 4.40 -9.23
N ASP A 87 -17.84 3.22 -9.25
CA ASP A 87 -18.50 2.65 -10.44
C ASP A 87 -17.63 2.66 -11.72
N GLY A 88 -16.33 2.32 -11.58
CA GLY A 88 -15.37 2.32 -12.70
C GLY A 88 -14.89 3.70 -13.16
N ASN A 89 -15.29 4.77 -12.45
CA ASN A 89 -14.92 6.15 -12.70
C ASN A 89 -14.04 6.69 -11.57
N THR A 90 -13.32 7.76 -11.88
CA THR A 90 -12.69 8.63 -10.90
C THR A 90 -13.47 9.93 -10.79
N TRP A 91 -13.67 10.42 -9.57
CA TRP A 91 -14.30 11.71 -9.31
C TRP A 91 -13.29 12.65 -8.67
N CYS A 92 -13.11 13.83 -9.26
CA CYS A 92 -12.16 14.82 -8.77
C CYS A 92 -12.87 15.87 -7.91
N PRO A 93 -12.51 16.03 -6.61
CA PRO A 93 -13.10 17.05 -5.76
C PRO A 93 -12.85 18.50 -6.23
N GLN A 94 -11.76 18.73 -6.97
CA GLN A 94 -11.36 20.08 -7.39
C GLN A 94 -12.22 20.60 -8.54
N CYS A 95 -12.27 19.86 -9.65
CA CYS A 95 -13.05 20.26 -10.82
C CYS A 95 -14.48 19.69 -10.83
N LYS A 96 -14.81 18.81 -9.87
CA LYS A 96 -16.10 18.13 -9.70
C LYS A 96 -16.53 17.27 -10.91
N LYS A 97 -15.59 16.93 -11.78
CA LYS A 97 -15.83 16.07 -12.95
C LYS A 97 -15.55 14.60 -12.62
N SER A 98 -16.30 13.74 -13.27
CA SER A 98 -16.11 12.29 -13.26
C SER A 98 -15.50 11.84 -14.58
N VAL A 99 -14.46 11.02 -14.52
CA VAL A 99 -13.75 10.50 -15.69
C VAL A 99 -13.61 8.99 -15.56
N PRO A 100 -14.00 8.21 -16.59
CA PRO A 100 -13.80 6.76 -16.60
C PRO A 100 -12.33 6.37 -16.42
N ILE A 101 -12.06 5.31 -15.66
CA ILE A 101 -10.68 4.81 -15.45
C ILE A 101 -10.05 4.37 -16.79
N THR A 102 -10.85 3.96 -17.77
CA THR A 102 -10.39 3.65 -19.13
C THR A 102 -9.76 4.86 -19.83
N VAL A 103 -10.26 6.07 -19.57
CA VAL A 103 -9.69 7.32 -20.10
C VAL A 103 -8.35 7.62 -19.44
N LEU A 104 -8.25 7.45 -18.11
CA LEU A 104 -6.97 7.61 -17.39
C LEU A 104 -5.88 6.70 -17.95
N ARG A 105 -6.24 5.43 -18.19
CA ARG A 105 -5.34 4.42 -18.75
C ARG A 105 -5.08 4.59 -20.25
N LYS A 106 -5.77 5.52 -20.91
CA LYS A 106 -5.72 5.75 -22.36
C LYS A 106 -6.01 4.46 -23.14
N ASP A 107 -7.00 3.70 -22.67
CA ASP A 107 -7.40 2.46 -23.32
C ASP A 107 -7.94 2.76 -24.73
N ARG A 108 -7.61 1.91 -25.70
CA ARG A 108 -8.01 2.03 -27.11
C ARG A 108 -8.47 0.70 -27.66
N LYS A 109 -9.28 0.73 -28.73
CA LYS A 109 -9.60 -0.48 -29.49
C LYS A 109 -8.42 -0.81 -30.41
N GLY A 110 -7.98 -2.06 -30.36
CA GLY A 110 -7.04 -2.64 -31.31
C GLY A 110 -7.73 -3.04 -32.61
N ASP A 111 -6.93 -3.50 -33.57
CA ASP A 111 -7.38 -3.81 -34.92
C ASP A 111 -8.38 -4.99 -34.96
N ASN A 112 -8.30 -5.90 -34.00
CA ASN A 112 -9.22 -7.05 -33.89
C ASN A 112 -10.37 -6.80 -32.90
N GLY A 113 -10.59 -5.54 -32.51
CA GLY A 113 -11.66 -5.13 -31.59
C GLY A 113 -11.38 -5.36 -30.10
N GLU A 114 -10.19 -5.87 -29.75
CA GLU A 114 -9.75 -6.01 -28.37
C GLU A 114 -9.48 -4.64 -27.73
N MET A 115 -9.67 -4.53 -26.41
CA MET A 115 -9.38 -3.30 -25.67
C MET A 115 -7.94 -3.34 -25.15
N LEU A 116 -7.08 -2.55 -25.78
CA LEU A 116 -5.66 -2.40 -25.44
C LEU A 116 -5.49 -1.29 -24.42
N SER A 117 -4.75 -1.53 -23.35
CA SER A 117 -4.43 -0.47 -22.40
C SER A 117 -3.30 0.42 -22.91
N GLY A 118 -3.41 1.73 -22.66
CA GLY A 118 -2.36 2.71 -22.94
C GLY A 118 -1.33 2.85 -21.81
N LEU A 119 -1.42 2.04 -20.75
CA LEU A 119 -0.45 2.01 -19.67
C LEU A 119 0.92 1.51 -20.14
N ARG A 120 1.98 2.08 -19.57
CA ARG A 120 3.35 1.59 -19.77
C ARG A 120 3.51 0.23 -19.07
N PRO A 121 3.98 -0.82 -19.76
CA PRO A 121 4.33 -2.07 -19.12
C PRO A 121 5.60 -1.90 -18.27
N TRP A 122 5.58 -2.45 -17.06
CA TRP A 122 6.73 -2.43 -16.15
C TRP A 122 7.76 -3.51 -16.51
N GLY A 123 9.03 -3.19 -16.32
CA GLY A 123 10.17 -4.06 -16.53
C GLY A 123 10.45 -5.02 -15.36
N LYS A 124 11.25 -6.06 -15.63
CA LYS A 124 11.58 -7.14 -14.69
C LYS A 124 12.23 -6.67 -13.39
N THR A 125 13.00 -5.59 -13.47
CA THR A 125 13.75 -5.01 -12.35
C THR A 125 13.09 -3.75 -11.78
N GLU A 126 11.90 -3.39 -12.25
CA GLU A 126 11.14 -2.24 -11.74
C GLU A 126 10.22 -2.69 -10.60
N PHE A 127 10.33 -2.01 -9.45
CA PHE A 127 9.50 -2.22 -8.27
C PHE A 127 8.86 -0.92 -7.74
N LEU A 128 9.10 0.20 -8.44
CA LEU A 128 8.50 1.51 -8.19
C LEU A 128 7.88 2.05 -9.48
N PRO A 129 6.78 2.82 -9.39
CA PRO A 129 6.25 3.54 -10.53
C PRO A 129 7.25 4.61 -10.98
N ARG A 130 7.29 4.87 -12.29
CA ARG A 130 7.99 6.05 -12.82
C ARG A 130 7.18 7.32 -12.54
N PRO A 131 7.83 8.50 -12.49
CA PRO A 131 7.11 9.76 -12.26
C PRO A 131 6.01 10.04 -13.29
N ASP A 132 6.19 9.57 -14.52
CA ASP A 132 5.28 9.72 -15.66
C ASP A 132 4.26 8.56 -15.81
N ASP A 133 4.30 7.56 -14.92
CA ASP A 133 3.26 6.51 -14.90
C ASP A 133 1.91 7.10 -14.45
N VAL A 134 0.83 6.63 -15.08
CA VAL A 134 -0.55 7.06 -14.78
C VAL A 134 -0.91 6.81 -13.32
N PHE A 135 -0.51 5.66 -12.78
CA PHE A 135 -0.75 5.30 -11.39
C PHE A 135 0.55 5.28 -10.60
N ARG A 136 0.67 6.22 -9.67
CA ARG A 136 1.73 6.28 -8.66
C ARG A 136 1.21 5.76 -7.33
N GLU A 137 2.10 5.44 -6.40
CA GLU A 137 1.73 4.97 -5.07
C GLU A 137 2.04 6.04 -4.02
N ARG A 138 1.12 6.26 -3.08
CA ARG A 138 1.25 7.24 -2.02
C ARG A 138 0.89 6.63 -0.67
N LEU A 139 1.83 6.67 0.28
CA LEU A 139 1.55 6.41 1.69
C LEU A 139 0.69 7.56 2.24
N TYR A 140 -0.48 7.26 2.79
CA TYR A 140 -1.40 8.28 3.29
C TYR A 140 -1.81 8.11 4.75
N CYS A 141 -1.57 6.96 5.35
CA CYS A 141 -1.79 6.74 6.78
C CYS A 141 -0.82 5.71 7.34
N VAL A 142 -0.31 5.97 8.54
CA VAL A 142 0.42 4.99 9.35
C VAL A 142 -0.36 4.74 10.62
N ARG A 143 -0.55 3.47 10.98
CA ARG A 143 -1.07 3.06 12.28
C ARG A 143 0.08 2.66 13.17
N TYR A 144 0.19 3.37 14.28
CA TYR A 144 1.19 3.13 15.32
C TYR A 144 0.55 2.49 16.55
N GLU A 145 1.37 1.77 17.29
CA GLU A 145 1.03 1.23 18.60
C GLU A 145 2.16 1.41 19.61
N TYR A 146 1.78 1.55 20.88
CA TYR A 146 2.70 1.59 22.02
C TYR A 146 2.03 0.98 23.25
N GLU A 147 2.83 0.54 24.22
CA GLU A 147 2.34 0.03 25.50
C GLU A 147 2.22 1.16 26.51
N GLU A 148 1.04 1.33 27.09
CA GLU A 148 0.80 2.24 28.20
C GLU A 148 0.60 1.45 29.49
N GLN A 149 1.41 1.75 30.51
CA GLN A 149 1.27 1.16 31.83
C GLN A 149 0.24 1.94 32.66
N TYR A 150 -0.60 1.22 33.41
CA TYR A 150 -1.59 1.81 34.30
C TYR A 150 -1.74 0.96 35.57
N LEU A 151 -2.13 1.61 36.66
CA LEU A 151 -2.45 0.95 37.92
C LEU A 151 -3.92 0.51 37.90
N ALA A 152 -4.17 -0.79 38.01
CA ALA A 152 -5.52 -1.33 38.11
C ALA A 152 -6.11 -1.07 39.50
N SER A 153 -7.44 -1.17 39.62
CA SER A 153 -8.18 -0.93 40.86
C SER A 153 -7.79 -1.88 42.01
N ASN A 154 -7.19 -3.03 41.70
CA ASN A 154 -6.64 -3.97 42.68
C ASN A 154 -5.20 -3.67 43.10
N GLY A 155 -4.60 -2.55 42.64
CA GLY A 155 -3.23 -2.15 42.96
C GLY A 155 -2.15 -2.81 42.10
N GLU A 156 -2.51 -3.61 41.10
CA GLU A 156 -1.55 -4.24 40.18
C GLU A 156 -1.23 -3.33 38.99
N TRP A 157 0.04 -3.25 38.62
CA TRP A 157 0.46 -2.63 37.36
C TRP A 157 0.08 -3.52 36.17
N LYS A 158 -0.63 -2.96 35.20
CA LYS A 158 -1.00 -3.61 33.94
C LYS A 158 -0.51 -2.77 32.76
N SER A 159 -0.35 -3.40 31.60
CA SER A 159 -0.11 -2.70 30.33
C SER A 159 -1.30 -2.85 29.41
N LYS A 160 -1.52 -1.85 28.56
CA LYS A 160 -2.46 -1.91 27.44
C LYS A 160 -1.79 -1.39 26.19
N THR A 161 -2.03 -2.07 25.07
CA THR A 161 -1.62 -1.59 23.76
C THR A 161 -2.55 -0.47 23.33
N ILE A 162 -2.00 0.73 23.15
CA ILE A 162 -2.71 1.87 22.55
C ILE A 162 -2.38 1.93 21.08
N ARG A 163 -3.40 2.11 20.24
CA ARG A 163 -3.27 2.26 18.79
C ARG A 163 -3.81 3.60 18.34
N TYR A 164 -3.12 4.22 17.39
CA TYR A 164 -3.57 5.47 16.79
C TYR A 164 -3.18 5.52 15.31
N TYR A 165 -4.01 6.22 14.54
CA TYR A 165 -3.79 6.47 13.12
C TYR A 165 -3.23 7.87 12.95
N GLN A 166 -2.29 8.03 12.02
CA GLN A 166 -1.62 9.30 11.81
C GLN A 166 -1.42 9.61 10.33
N THR A 167 -1.53 10.90 9.99
CA THR A 167 -0.98 11.44 8.75
C THR A 167 0.53 11.19 8.73
N PRO A 168 1.09 10.62 7.64
CA PRO A 168 2.53 10.39 7.53
C PRO A 168 3.31 11.69 7.70
N THR A 169 4.33 11.65 8.56
CA THR A 169 5.25 12.75 8.84
C THR A 169 6.41 12.78 7.83
N PRO A 170 7.20 13.86 7.75
CA PRO A 170 8.44 13.86 6.98
C PRO A 170 9.39 12.72 7.35
N GLN A 171 9.43 12.34 8.62
CA GLN A 171 10.25 11.22 9.10
C GLN A 171 9.70 9.86 8.64
N ASP A 172 8.37 9.73 8.45
CA ASP A 172 7.79 8.57 7.76
C ASP A 172 8.29 8.45 6.34
N MET A 173 8.36 9.56 5.61
CA MET A 173 8.88 9.57 4.24
C MET A 173 10.37 9.22 4.19
N VAL A 174 11.17 9.64 5.17
CA VAL A 174 12.58 9.23 5.30
C VAL A 174 12.68 7.72 5.52
N ARG A 175 11.81 7.13 6.34
CA ARG A 175 11.76 5.67 6.55
C ARG A 175 11.30 4.92 5.29
N GLU A 176 10.31 5.41 4.56
CA GLU A 176 9.92 4.84 3.27
C GLU A 176 11.07 4.89 2.26
N LYS A 177 11.81 6.00 2.18
CA LYS A 177 12.98 6.09 1.31
C LYS A 177 14.08 5.12 1.72
N LYS A 178 14.28 4.91 3.02
CA LYS A 178 15.21 3.89 3.54
C LYS A 178 14.78 2.48 3.13
N VAL A 179 13.49 2.15 3.16
CA VAL A 179 12.96 0.88 2.66
C VAL A 179 13.29 0.68 1.19
N GLU A 180 13.05 1.69 0.35
CA GLU A 180 13.40 1.64 -1.07
C GLU A 180 14.89 1.39 -1.30
N GLN A 181 15.77 2.09 -0.57
CA GLN A 181 17.22 1.92 -0.67
C GLN A 181 17.67 0.52 -0.24
N LEU A 182 17.12 0.02 0.87
CA LEU A 182 17.41 -1.32 1.37
C LEU A 182 16.98 -2.40 0.38
N LEU A 183 15.80 -2.23 -0.24
CA LEU A 183 15.31 -3.13 -1.27
C LEU A 183 16.17 -3.03 -2.54
N ALA A 184 16.45 -1.82 -3.03
CA ALA A 184 17.24 -1.58 -4.24
C ALA A 184 18.60 -2.28 -4.17
N GLY A 185 19.31 -2.17 -3.05
CA GLY A 185 20.60 -2.82 -2.84
C GLY A 185 20.56 -4.36 -2.76
N ARG A 186 19.36 -4.95 -2.73
CA ARG A 186 19.14 -6.40 -2.61
C ARG A 186 18.34 -6.99 -3.76
N PHE A 187 17.63 -6.15 -4.52
CA PHE A 187 16.53 -6.58 -5.39
C PHE A 187 16.96 -7.64 -6.41
N VAL A 188 18.03 -7.38 -7.16
CA VAL A 188 18.52 -8.29 -8.20
C VAL A 188 19.08 -9.58 -7.60
N ASP A 189 19.88 -9.49 -6.54
CA ASP A 189 20.42 -10.65 -5.83
C ASP A 189 19.30 -11.53 -5.26
N TRP A 190 18.27 -10.91 -4.67
CA TRP A 190 17.13 -11.60 -4.11
C TRP A 190 16.22 -12.22 -5.18
N GLN A 191 16.10 -11.60 -6.35
CA GLN A 191 15.46 -12.25 -7.51
C GLN A 191 16.23 -13.50 -7.94
N ASN A 192 17.56 -13.42 -8.04
CA ASN A 192 18.40 -14.56 -8.44
C ASN A 192 18.37 -15.71 -7.42
N LYS A 193 18.25 -15.39 -6.13
CA LYS A 193 18.12 -16.36 -5.03
C LYS A 193 16.69 -16.88 -4.83
N GLY A 194 15.71 -16.36 -5.56
CA GLY A 194 14.30 -16.76 -5.45
C GLY A 194 13.58 -16.20 -4.22
N PHE A 195 14.12 -15.18 -3.55
CA PHE A 195 13.47 -14.51 -2.41
C PHE A 195 12.47 -13.45 -2.86
N ILE A 196 12.63 -12.94 -4.09
CA ILE A 196 11.66 -12.08 -4.76
C ILE A 196 11.25 -12.76 -6.08
N PRO A 197 9.95 -12.88 -6.38
CA PRO A 197 9.50 -13.42 -7.66
C PRO A 197 10.08 -12.63 -8.84
N ASN A 198 10.48 -13.30 -9.90
CA ASN A 198 10.97 -12.66 -11.13
C ASN A 198 10.32 -13.23 -12.40
N THR A 199 9.33 -14.11 -12.24
CA THR A 199 8.56 -14.72 -13.33
C THR A 199 7.54 -13.73 -13.87
N GLU A 200 7.35 -13.76 -15.18
CA GLU A 200 6.28 -13.04 -15.85
C GLU A 200 4.91 -13.59 -15.44
N ILE A 201 3.92 -12.71 -15.37
CA ILE A 201 2.53 -13.08 -15.12
C ILE A 201 1.97 -13.71 -16.38
N GLU A 202 1.60 -14.98 -16.31
CA GLU A 202 0.93 -15.66 -17.41
C GLU A 202 -0.45 -15.05 -17.65
N THR A 203 -0.80 -14.85 -18.92
CA THR A 203 -2.09 -14.28 -19.29
C THR A 203 -3.20 -15.32 -19.12
N GLY A 204 -4.24 -14.96 -18.40
CA GLY A 204 -5.41 -15.79 -18.10
C GLY A 204 -6.60 -14.93 -17.66
N LEU A 205 -7.72 -15.57 -17.32
CA LEU A 205 -8.99 -14.87 -17.04
C LEU A 205 -8.85 -13.75 -16.00
N GLU A 206 -8.23 -14.06 -14.86
CA GLU A 206 -8.04 -13.10 -13.76
C GLU A 206 -6.71 -12.36 -13.81
N THR A 207 -5.72 -12.85 -14.55
CA THR A 207 -4.36 -12.27 -14.57
C THR A 207 -4.17 -11.27 -15.71
N ALA A 208 -4.93 -11.38 -16.81
CA ALA A 208 -4.89 -10.43 -17.93
C ALA A 208 -5.21 -8.99 -17.47
N ARG A 209 -6.03 -8.85 -16.43
CA ARG A 209 -6.38 -7.55 -15.86
C ARG A 209 -5.18 -6.85 -15.21
N LEU A 210 -4.17 -7.56 -14.74
CA LEU A 210 -3.03 -6.95 -14.03
C LEU A 210 -2.20 -6.11 -14.98
N THR A 211 -1.91 -6.64 -16.17
CA THR A 211 -1.27 -5.89 -17.25
C THR A 211 -2.17 -4.74 -17.72
N ARG A 212 -3.46 -5.00 -17.94
CA ARG A 212 -4.41 -4.01 -18.49
C ARG A 212 -4.73 -2.87 -17.52
N GLU A 213 -4.89 -3.15 -16.23
CA GLU A 213 -5.36 -2.18 -15.23
C GLU A 213 -4.22 -1.49 -14.50
N ARG A 214 -3.02 -2.09 -14.49
CA ARG A 214 -1.87 -1.57 -13.73
C ARG A 214 -0.55 -1.51 -14.51
N GLY A 215 -0.46 -2.11 -15.69
CA GLY A 215 0.81 -2.23 -16.43
C GLY A 215 1.78 -3.27 -15.84
N TRP A 216 1.32 -4.08 -14.88
CA TRP A 216 2.19 -5.06 -14.23
C TRP A 216 2.38 -6.31 -15.09
N ARG A 217 3.64 -6.69 -15.31
CA ARG A 217 4.05 -7.89 -16.05
C ARG A 217 4.68 -8.97 -15.16
N TYR A 218 5.10 -8.65 -13.94
CA TYR A 218 5.83 -9.60 -13.09
C TYR A 218 5.20 -9.72 -11.71
N TRP A 219 5.25 -10.93 -11.13
CA TRP A 219 4.55 -11.23 -9.86
C TRP A 219 5.00 -10.36 -8.67
N HIS A 220 6.24 -9.88 -8.64
CA HIS A 220 6.70 -8.99 -7.57
C HIS A 220 6.01 -7.62 -7.59
N GLN A 221 5.45 -7.19 -8.73
CA GLN A 221 4.85 -5.86 -8.89
C GLN A 221 3.51 -5.72 -8.16
N LEU A 222 2.91 -6.83 -7.72
CA LEU A 222 1.74 -6.87 -6.84
C LEU A 222 2.05 -6.39 -5.41
N PHE A 223 3.32 -6.15 -5.07
CA PHE A 223 3.76 -5.80 -3.71
C PHE A 223 4.48 -4.46 -3.70
N ASN A 224 4.25 -3.68 -2.65
CA ASN A 224 4.98 -2.42 -2.45
C ASN A 224 6.42 -2.71 -1.97
N PRO A 225 7.32 -1.72 -1.98
CA PRO A 225 8.72 -1.94 -1.59
C PRO A 225 8.89 -2.52 -0.18
N ARG A 226 8.06 -2.10 0.77
CA ARG A 226 8.09 -2.59 2.16
C ARG A 226 7.70 -4.07 2.23
N GLN A 227 6.64 -4.45 1.53
CA GLN A 227 6.18 -5.84 1.44
C GLN A 227 7.26 -6.74 0.81
N LEU A 228 7.85 -6.32 -0.30
CA LEU A 228 8.95 -7.06 -0.95
C LEU A 228 10.17 -7.21 -0.04
N LEU A 229 10.54 -6.14 0.66
CA LEU A 229 11.67 -6.16 1.59
C LEU A 229 11.43 -7.13 2.75
N VAL A 230 10.25 -7.08 3.39
CA VAL A 230 9.92 -7.93 4.54
C VAL A 230 9.71 -9.38 4.12
N HIS A 231 9.02 -9.65 3.01
CA HIS A 231 8.84 -11.00 2.47
C HIS A 231 10.18 -11.62 2.07
N GLY A 232 11.02 -10.88 1.35
CA GLY A 232 12.35 -11.36 0.96
C GLY A 232 13.26 -11.57 2.17
N LEU A 233 13.20 -10.71 3.19
CA LEU A 233 13.93 -10.90 4.46
C LEU A 233 13.48 -12.17 5.18
N PHE A 234 12.17 -12.41 5.25
CA PHE A 234 11.60 -13.60 5.86
C PHE A 234 12.13 -14.86 5.18
N ILE A 235 12.02 -14.96 3.84
CA ILE A 235 12.51 -16.11 3.08
C ILE A 235 14.02 -16.29 3.26
N ASN A 236 14.80 -15.21 3.10
CA ASN A 236 16.25 -15.23 3.27
C ASN A 236 16.66 -15.77 4.64
N LYS A 237 16.06 -15.27 5.72
CA LYS A 237 16.38 -15.72 7.09
C LYS A 237 15.92 -17.15 7.33
N ALA A 238 14.75 -17.54 6.83
CA ALA A 238 14.22 -18.88 7.01
C ALA A 238 15.09 -19.93 6.29
N LEU A 239 15.50 -19.66 5.05
CA LEU A 239 16.36 -20.57 4.29
C LEU A 239 17.81 -20.60 4.79
N SER A 240 18.30 -19.51 5.41
CA SER A 240 19.63 -19.47 6.04
C SER A 240 19.77 -20.41 7.25
N LEU A 241 18.66 -20.94 7.78
CA LEU A 241 18.67 -21.91 8.87
C LEU A 241 18.89 -23.36 8.39
N ASN A 242 19.14 -23.56 7.09
CA ASN A 242 19.24 -24.87 6.45
C ASN A 242 18.05 -25.79 6.79
N PRO A 243 16.80 -25.32 6.53
CA PRO A 243 15.61 -26.09 6.86
C PRO A 243 15.57 -27.42 6.11
N SER A 244 15.00 -28.43 6.76
CA SER A 244 14.57 -29.67 6.11
C SER A 244 13.56 -29.40 4.99
N ARG A 245 13.35 -30.39 4.13
CA ARG A 245 12.37 -30.28 3.03
C ARG A 245 10.95 -29.97 3.55
N GLN A 246 10.56 -30.57 4.68
CA GLN A 246 9.27 -30.33 5.32
C GLN A 246 9.15 -28.88 5.80
N GLU A 247 10.20 -28.34 6.43
CA GLU A 247 10.23 -26.95 6.87
C GLU A 247 10.19 -25.98 5.69
N VAL A 248 10.86 -26.28 4.57
CA VAL A 248 10.74 -25.48 3.33
C VAL A 248 9.29 -25.43 2.85
N ILE A 249 8.58 -26.56 2.85
CA ILE A 249 7.16 -26.58 2.47
C ILE A 249 6.35 -25.68 3.40
N LEU A 250 6.58 -25.75 4.73
CA LEU A 250 5.89 -24.90 5.70
C LEU A 250 6.19 -23.40 5.49
N ILE A 251 7.44 -23.06 5.19
CA ILE A 251 7.86 -21.69 4.85
C ILE A 251 7.12 -21.20 3.61
N LEU A 252 7.04 -22.01 2.56
CA LEU A 252 6.33 -21.70 1.32
C LEU A 252 4.82 -21.52 1.54
N LEU A 253 4.19 -22.39 2.33
CA LEU A 253 2.77 -22.25 2.68
C LEU A 253 2.52 -20.98 3.51
N GLY A 254 3.43 -20.69 4.45
CA GLY A 254 3.38 -19.48 5.27
C GLY A 254 3.44 -18.20 4.43
N ILE A 255 4.41 -18.09 3.52
CA ILE A 255 4.54 -16.89 2.67
C ILE A 255 3.38 -16.72 1.69
N ASN A 256 2.81 -17.82 1.18
CA ASN A 256 1.60 -17.75 0.34
C ASN A 256 0.41 -17.19 1.13
N LYS A 257 0.22 -17.62 2.39
CA LYS A 257 -0.81 -17.07 3.26
C LYS A 257 -0.59 -15.58 3.55
N LEU A 258 0.65 -15.17 3.84
CA LEU A 258 1.00 -13.75 4.04
C LEU A 258 0.72 -12.93 2.78
N SER A 259 1.12 -13.45 1.61
CA SER A 259 0.93 -12.80 0.33
C SER A 259 -0.55 -12.52 0.05
N ASN A 260 -1.46 -13.45 0.36
CA ASN A 260 -2.90 -13.27 0.13
C ASN A 260 -3.49 -12.03 0.86
N TRP A 261 -2.95 -11.68 2.03
CA TRP A 261 -3.42 -10.55 2.84
C TRP A 261 -2.58 -9.29 2.68
N ASN A 262 -1.45 -9.37 1.97
CA ASN A 262 -0.44 -8.32 1.92
C ASN A 262 -0.01 -7.99 0.49
N THR A 263 -0.92 -8.13 -0.49
CA THR A 263 -0.71 -7.59 -1.85
C THR A 263 -1.38 -6.23 -2.00
N LYS A 264 -1.01 -5.47 -3.02
CA LYS A 264 -1.72 -4.25 -3.48
C LYS A 264 -3.16 -4.52 -3.97
N LEU A 265 -3.53 -5.79 -4.18
CA LEU A 265 -4.89 -6.19 -4.54
C LEU A 265 -5.77 -6.43 -3.31
N SER A 266 -5.16 -6.65 -2.16
CA SER A 266 -5.85 -6.77 -0.87
C SER A 266 -6.42 -5.41 -0.47
N ARG A 267 -7.61 -5.41 0.15
CA ARG A 267 -8.25 -4.18 0.64
C ARG A 267 -8.06 -4.07 2.15
N TRP A 268 -7.87 -2.85 2.62
CA TRP A 268 -7.93 -2.56 4.04
C TRP A 268 -9.33 -2.88 4.58
N ASN A 269 -9.40 -3.68 5.64
CA ASN A 269 -10.67 -4.01 6.27
C ASN A 269 -10.99 -2.98 7.35
N SER A 270 -11.78 -1.96 6.98
CA SER A 270 -12.21 -0.88 7.88
C SER A 270 -13.11 -1.35 9.04
N ASP A 271 -13.72 -2.54 8.91
CA ASP A 271 -14.64 -3.08 9.92
C ASP A 271 -13.86 -3.76 11.06
N ALA A 272 -12.69 -4.32 10.76
CA ALA A 272 -11.77 -4.92 11.72
C ALA A 272 -10.71 -3.94 12.26
N ALA A 273 -10.79 -2.67 11.87
CA ALA A 273 -9.79 -1.62 12.10
C ALA A 273 -10.09 -0.69 13.28
#